data_AF-A0A925JG46-F1
#
_entry.id   AF-A0A925JG46-F1
#
_cell.length_a   1.000
_cell.length_b   1.000
_cell.length_c   1.000
_cell.angle_alpha   90.00
_cell.angle_beta   90.00
_cell.angle_gamma   90.00
#
_symmetry.space_group_name_H-M   'P 1'
#
loop_
_entity.id
_entity.type
_entity.pdbx_description
1 polymer ?
#
loop_
_entity_poly.entity_id
_entity_poly.type
_entity_poly.pdbx_seq_one_letter_code
_entity_poly.pdbx_strand_id
1 'polypeptide(L)'
;MAPAIRVISTYCQFVKKGIPYPLAAFENKRSFLSVENLCFIIKELIERNDIPTGIYNVADDDALSTNQLVSLLAEALHKSPRLLHVPAKLISFAARIGEYLKLPLNTERLGKLTENYVVSNEKIKQALTKELPLSARKGILKTARAFNNG
;
A
#
# COMPACT_ATOMS: atom_id res chain seq x y z
N MET A 1 11.87 -12.19 -4.96
CA MET A 1 10.69 -11.72 -4.19
C MET A 1 10.14 -10.50 -4.89
N ALA A 2 8.84 -10.46 -5.23
CA ALA A 2 8.25 -9.41 -6.05
C ALA A 2 8.40 -8.01 -5.39
N PRO A 3 8.66 -6.93 -6.17
CA PRO A 3 8.92 -5.58 -5.66
C PRO A 3 7.86 -5.06 -4.68
N ALA A 4 6.58 -5.43 -4.87
CA ALA A 4 5.46 -4.99 -4.05
C ALA A 4 5.49 -5.55 -2.60
N ILE A 5 5.92 -6.80 -2.41
CA ILE A 5 5.98 -7.46 -1.08
C ILE A 5 7.01 -6.77 -0.19
N ARG A 6 8.09 -6.25 -0.79
CA ARG A 6 9.21 -5.62 -0.07
C ARG A 6 8.82 -4.29 0.60
N VAL A 7 7.77 -3.63 0.12
CA VAL A 7 7.38 -2.30 0.62
C VAL A 7 6.67 -2.40 1.97
N ILE A 8 5.65 -3.26 2.09
CA ILE A 8 4.90 -3.45 3.35
C ILE A 8 5.83 -3.97 4.44
N SER A 9 6.71 -4.94 4.12
CA SER A 9 7.66 -5.48 5.10
C SER A 9 8.66 -4.42 5.59
N THR A 10 9.06 -3.48 4.74
CA THR A 10 9.92 -2.34 5.13
C THR A 10 9.19 -1.45 6.14
N TYR A 11 7.94 -1.05 5.87
CA TYR A 11 7.16 -0.26 6.83
C TYR A 11 6.91 -1.01 8.14
N CYS A 12 6.62 -2.32 8.08
CA CYS A 12 6.52 -3.17 9.28
C CYS A 12 7.81 -3.11 10.12
N GLN A 13 8.99 -3.22 9.49
CA GLN A 13 10.27 -3.14 10.21
C GLN A 13 10.51 -1.77 10.84
N PHE A 14 10.16 -0.68 10.14
CA PHE A 14 10.23 0.67 10.70
C PHE A 14 9.38 0.80 11.97
N VAL A 15 8.14 0.33 11.90
CA VAL A 15 7.20 0.31 13.03
C VAL A 15 7.71 -0.57 14.16
N LYS A 16 8.18 -1.80 13.88
CA LYS A 16 8.75 -2.72 14.88
C LYS A 16 9.93 -2.09 15.61
N LYS A 17 10.82 -1.40 14.89
CA LYS A 17 11.99 -0.70 15.44
C LYS A 17 11.66 0.63 16.10
N GLY A 18 10.41 1.11 16.02
CA GLY A 18 9.99 2.40 16.57
C GLY A 18 10.64 3.60 15.86
N ILE A 19 11.07 3.45 14.60
CA ILE A 19 11.66 4.54 13.82
C ILE A 19 10.51 5.45 13.33
N PRO A 20 10.53 6.75 13.63
CA PRO A 20 9.51 7.67 13.11
C PRO A 20 9.52 7.74 11.58
N TYR A 21 8.35 7.64 10.97
CA TYR A 21 8.18 7.78 9.53
C TYR A 21 8.27 9.28 9.14
N PRO A 22 9.27 9.71 8.35
CA PRO A 22 9.60 11.12 8.17
C PRO A 22 8.76 11.85 7.12
N LEU A 23 8.00 11.13 6.29
CA LEU A 23 7.26 11.70 5.17
C LEU A 23 5.79 11.97 5.52
N ALA A 24 5.45 12.13 6.81
CA ALA A 24 4.05 12.24 7.22
C ALA A 24 3.33 13.49 6.69
N ALA A 25 4.09 14.53 6.30
CA ALA A 25 3.54 15.72 5.66
C ALA A 25 3.10 15.52 4.20
N PHE A 26 3.36 14.36 3.60
CA PHE A 26 2.94 14.04 2.25
C PHE A 26 1.61 13.28 2.27
N GLU A 27 0.69 13.71 1.43
CA GLU A 27 -0.58 13.02 1.20
C GLU A 27 -0.49 12.23 -0.10
N ASN A 28 -0.33 10.93 0.02
CA ASN A 28 -0.42 10.00 -1.10
C ASN A 28 -1.56 9.01 -0.85
N LYS A 29 -2.09 8.38 -1.91
CA LYS A 29 -3.06 7.29 -1.85
C LYS A 29 -2.66 6.19 -2.81
N ARG A 30 -2.70 4.94 -2.35
CA ARG A 30 -2.39 3.77 -3.17
C ARG A 30 -3.45 2.70 -3.00
N SER A 31 -3.85 2.10 -4.11
CA SER A 31 -4.66 0.89 -4.08
C SER A 31 -3.79 -0.29 -3.67
N PHE A 32 -4.34 -1.15 -2.80
CA PHE A 32 -3.76 -2.43 -2.42
C PHE A 32 -4.60 -3.55 -3.01
N LEU A 33 -4.08 -4.77 -3.00
CA LEU A 33 -4.82 -5.95 -3.40
C LEU A 33 -4.41 -7.10 -2.48
N SER A 34 -5.35 -7.58 -1.67
CA SER A 34 -5.15 -8.78 -0.88
C SER A 34 -5.09 -10.01 -1.78
N VAL A 35 -4.30 -11.00 -1.38
CA VAL A 35 -4.19 -12.28 -2.11
C VAL A 35 -5.55 -12.98 -2.10
N GLU A 36 -6.30 -12.89 -1.01
CA GLU A 36 -7.64 -13.46 -0.87
C GLU A 36 -8.64 -12.87 -1.87
N ASN A 37 -8.66 -11.55 -2.03
CA ASN A 37 -9.52 -10.92 -3.03
C ASN A 37 -9.09 -11.30 -4.45
N LEU A 38 -7.78 -11.34 -4.72
CA LEU A 38 -7.29 -11.77 -6.03
C LEU A 38 -7.71 -13.21 -6.35
N CYS A 39 -7.56 -14.14 -5.40
CA CYS A 39 -7.99 -15.52 -5.57
C CYS A 39 -9.51 -15.63 -5.76
N PHE A 40 -10.29 -14.85 -5.00
CA PHE A 40 -11.74 -14.79 -5.17
C PHE A 40 -12.14 -14.33 -6.57
N ILE A 41 -11.55 -13.23 -7.06
CA ILE A 41 -11.83 -12.70 -8.40
C ILE A 41 -11.47 -13.73 -9.47
N ILE A 42 -10.28 -14.35 -9.38
CA ILE A 42 -9.84 -15.37 -10.35
C ILE A 42 -10.81 -16.56 -10.35
N LYS A 43 -11.23 -17.03 -9.17
CA LYS A 43 -12.19 -18.12 -9.04
C LYS A 43 -13.51 -17.81 -9.73
N GLU A 44 -14.09 -16.64 -9.45
CA GLU A 44 -15.34 -16.21 -10.08
C GLU A 44 -15.21 -16.11 -11.60
N LEU A 45 -14.09 -15.59 -12.11
CA LEU A 45 -13.83 -15.49 -13.56
C LEU A 45 -13.69 -16.85 -14.25
N ILE A 46 -13.26 -17.89 -13.54
CA ILE A 46 -13.11 -19.25 -14.08
C ILE A 46 -14.43 -20.02 -14.01
N GLU A 47 -15.19 -19.87 -12.93
CA GLU A 47 -16.40 -20.67 -12.68
C GLU A 47 -17.65 -20.11 -13.37
N ARG A 48 -17.65 -18.82 -13.72
CA ARG A 48 -18.81 -18.14 -14.32
C ARG A 48 -18.62 -17.91 -15.81
N ASN A 49 -19.63 -18.34 -16.58
CA ASN A 49 -19.67 -18.14 -18.03
C ASN A 49 -20.42 -16.86 -18.44
N ASP A 50 -21.06 -16.15 -17.49
CA ASP A 50 -21.83 -14.93 -17.74
C ASP A 50 -20.99 -13.64 -17.70
N ILE A 51 -19.72 -13.73 -17.27
CA ILE A 51 -18.82 -12.58 -17.21
C ILE A 51 -18.21 -12.32 -18.59
N PRO A 52 -18.38 -11.13 -19.19
CA PRO A 52 -17.83 -10.83 -20.50
C PRO A 52 -16.29 -10.87 -20.52
N THR A 53 -15.71 -11.37 -21.61
CA THR A 53 -14.26 -11.28 -21.84
C THR A 53 -13.81 -9.82 -21.90
N GLY A 54 -12.65 -9.52 -21.30
CA GLY A 54 -12.03 -8.21 -21.43
C GLY A 54 -10.94 -7.97 -20.39
N ILE A 55 -10.44 -6.73 -20.37
CA ILE A 55 -9.44 -6.29 -19.40
C ILE A 55 -10.16 -5.83 -18.13
N TYR A 56 -9.78 -6.39 -16.98
CA TYR A 56 -10.29 -6.06 -15.67
C TYR A 56 -9.17 -5.64 -14.75
N ASN A 57 -9.27 -4.42 -14.22
CA ASN A 57 -8.37 -3.94 -13.18
C ASN A 57 -8.83 -4.47 -11.83
N VAL A 58 -7.88 -4.92 -11.01
CA VAL A 58 -8.16 -5.52 -9.70
C VAL A 58 -7.45 -4.75 -8.60
N ALA A 59 -8.19 -4.43 -7.55
CA ALA A 59 -7.74 -3.79 -6.32
C ALA A 59 -8.76 -4.09 -5.22
N ASP A 60 -8.34 -3.97 -3.97
CA ASP A 60 -9.24 -3.82 -2.82
C ASP A 60 -9.97 -2.47 -2.95
N ASP A 61 -11.15 -2.37 -2.33
CA ASP A 61 -12.07 -1.23 -2.53
C ASP A 61 -11.51 0.13 -2.07
N ASP A 62 -10.72 0.14 -0.99
CA ASP A 62 -10.20 1.38 -0.42
C ASP A 62 -8.72 1.58 -0.77
N ALA A 63 -8.40 2.76 -1.29
CA ALA A 63 -7.02 3.22 -1.35
C ALA A 63 -6.57 3.76 0.01
N LEU A 64 -5.34 3.44 0.40
CA LEU A 64 -4.74 3.87 1.68
C LEU A 64 -3.59 4.83 1.43
N SER A 65 -3.46 5.84 2.29
CA SER A 65 -2.25 6.64 2.37
C SER A 65 -1.13 5.91 3.08
N THR A 66 0.11 6.36 2.89
CA THR A 66 1.24 5.76 3.62
C THR A 66 1.13 6.02 5.13
N ASN A 67 0.57 7.17 5.52
CA ASN A 67 0.28 7.47 6.94
C ASN A 67 -0.75 6.49 7.52
N GLN A 68 -1.82 6.19 6.77
CA GLN A 68 -2.81 5.19 7.16
C GLN A 68 -2.18 3.79 7.22
N LEU A 69 -1.36 3.42 6.23
CA LEU A 69 -0.63 2.16 6.23
C LEU A 69 0.23 2.01 7.49
N VAL A 70 1.11 2.97 7.78
CA VAL A 70 1.98 2.95 8.97
C VAL A 70 1.15 2.86 10.25
N SER A 71 0.00 3.54 10.31
CA SER A 71 -0.90 3.49 11.46
C SER A 71 -1.56 2.11 11.65
N LEU A 72 -2.03 1.49 10.58
CA LEU A 72 -2.59 0.14 10.60
C LEU A 72 -1.54 -0.91 10.96
N LEU A 73 -0.31 -0.76 10.46
CA LEU A 73 0.78 -1.65 10.83
C LEU A 73 1.14 -1.51 12.32
N ALA A 74 1.17 -0.30 12.85
CA ALA A 74 1.39 -0.06 14.27
C ALA A 74 0.30 -0.69 15.15
N GLU A 75 -0.97 -0.53 14.76
CA GLU A 75 -2.10 -1.20 15.40
C GLU A 75 -1.93 -2.72 15.41
N ALA A 76 -1.64 -3.32 14.25
CA ALA A 76 -1.48 -4.77 14.13
C ALA A 76 -0.32 -5.34 14.95
N LEU A 77 0.73 -4.52 15.16
CA LEU A 77 1.93 -4.89 15.90
C LEU A 77 1.88 -4.48 17.38
N HIS A 78 0.75 -3.95 17.86
CA HIS A 78 0.60 -3.41 19.22
C HIS A 78 1.67 -2.36 19.58
N LYS A 79 1.98 -1.47 18.62
CA LYS A 79 2.90 -0.34 18.76
C LYS A 79 2.18 0.98 18.52
N SER A 80 2.76 2.07 19.03
CA SER A 80 2.27 3.42 18.71
C SER A 80 2.78 3.85 17.32
N PRO A 81 1.91 4.42 16.46
CA PRO A 81 2.35 5.00 15.20
C PRO A 81 3.24 6.22 15.48
N ARG A 82 4.44 6.24 14.89
CA ARG A 82 5.38 7.35 15.00
C ARG A 82 5.45 8.05 13.64
N LEU A 83 4.69 9.12 13.48
CA LEU A 83 4.62 9.93 12.27
C LEU A 83 5.33 11.26 12.51
N LEU A 84 6.33 11.57 11.69
CA LEU A 84 7.09 12.82 11.77
C LEU A 84 6.72 13.72 10.58
N HIS A 85 6.16 14.89 10.88
CA HIS A 85 5.72 15.88 9.90
C HIS A 85 6.86 16.84 9.55
N VAL A 86 7.81 16.38 8.75
CA VAL A 86 8.84 17.28 8.19
C VAL A 86 8.23 18.04 7.02
N PRO A 87 8.37 19.38 6.93
CA PRO A 87 7.87 20.17 5.81
C PRO A 87 8.33 19.59 4.46
N ALA A 88 7.38 19.40 3.53
CA ALA A 88 7.65 18.80 2.22
C ALA A 88 8.80 19.50 1.48
N LYS A 89 8.89 20.83 1.58
CA LYS A 89 9.97 21.63 0.98
C LYS A 89 11.37 21.22 1.45
N LEU A 90 11.53 20.91 2.74
CA LEU A 90 12.83 20.48 3.29
C LEU A 90 13.21 19.10 2.76
N ILE A 91 12.25 18.18 2.69
CA ILE A 91 12.48 16.83 2.14
C ILE A 91 12.81 16.91 0.64
N SER A 92 12.08 17.73 -0.12
CA SER A 92 12.36 17.96 -1.54
C SER A 92 13.75 18.56 -1.75
N PHE A 93 14.19 19.50 -0.91
CA PHE A 93 15.54 20.04 -0.97
C PHE A 93 16.60 18.98 -0.67
N ALA A 94 16.42 18.19 0.40
CA ALA A 94 17.31 17.08 0.74
C ALA A 94 17.40 16.04 -0.40
N ALA A 95 16.28 15.74 -1.05
CA ALA A 95 16.25 14.83 -2.21
C ALA A 95 17.02 15.39 -3.43
N ARG A 96 17.00 16.71 -3.66
CA ARG A 96 17.81 17.35 -4.73
C ARG A 96 19.30 17.26 -4.44
N ILE A 97 19.72 17.45 -3.18
CA ILE A 97 21.11 17.22 -2.78
C ILE A 97 21.47 15.74 -2.96
N GLY A 98 20.59 14.84 -2.54
CA GLY A 98 20.80 13.40 -2.69
C GLY A 98 20.91 12.94 -4.14
N GLU A 99 20.24 13.60 -5.08
CA GLU A 99 20.42 13.40 -6.53
C GLU A 99 21.87 13.65 -6.95
N TYR A 100 22.43 14.80 -6.55
CA TYR A 100 23.80 15.17 -6.88
C TYR A 100 24.84 14.24 -6.23
N LEU A 101 24.61 13.87 -4.96
CA LEU A 101 25.49 13.01 -4.17
C LEU A 101 25.26 11.50 -4.41
N LYS A 102 24.36 11.12 -5.34
CA LYS A 102 23.97 9.72 -5.62
C LYS A 102 23.53 8.94 -4.36
N LEU A 103 22.83 9.62 -3.45
CA LEU A 103 22.33 9.04 -2.21
C LEU A 103 21.06 8.20 -2.42
N PRO A 104 20.68 7.36 -1.43
CA PRO A 104 19.49 6.54 -1.53
C PRO A 104 18.17 7.30 -1.63
N LEU A 105 18.09 8.53 -1.12
CA LEU A 105 16.94 9.42 -1.31
C LEU A 105 17.31 10.44 -2.38
N ASN A 106 16.61 10.40 -3.49
CA ASN A 106 16.76 11.34 -4.60
C ASN A 106 15.38 11.82 -5.08
N THR A 107 15.33 12.70 -6.09
CA THR A 107 14.07 13.32 -6.50
C THR A 107 13.10 12.32 -7.12
N GLU A 108 13.60 11.39 -7.94
CA GLU A 108 12.80 10.31 -8.52
C GLU A 108 12.19 9.40 -7.45
N ARG A 109 12.98 8.95 -6.47
CA ARG A 109 12.51 8.07 -5.40
C ARG A 109 11.54 8.78 -4.47
N LEU A 110 11.77 10.06 -4.16
CA LEU A 110 10.81 10.85 -3.40
C LEU A 110 9.48 10.91 -4.14
N GLY A 111 9.49 11.24 -5.44
CA GLY A 111 8.29 11.25 -6.28
C GLY A 111 7.55 9.91 -6.25
N LYS A 112 8.27 8.81 -6.44
CA LYS A 112 7.72 7.44 -6.36
C LYS A 112 7.15 7.08 -4.99
N LEU A 113 7.60 7.69 -3.90
CA LEU A 113 7.06 7.45 -2.56
C LEU A 113 5.81 8.30 -2.29
N THR A 114 5.76 9.50 -2.85
CA THR A 114 4.74 10.51 -2.53
C THR A 114 3.63 10.61 -3.58
N GLU A 115 3.78 9.98 -4.74
CA GLU A 115 2.75 9.95 -5.78
C GLU A 115 1.53 9.10 -5.40
N ASN A 116 0.40 9.44 -6.00
CA ASN A 116 -0.84 8.68 -5.94
C ASN A 116 -0.82 7.55 -6.99
N TYR A 117 -1.23 6.35 -6.58
CA TYR A 117 -1.36 5.18 -7.45
C TYR A 117 -2.67 4.45 -7.15
N VAL A 118 -3.78 5.05 -7.57
CA VAL A 118 -5.13 4.53 -7.35
C VAL A 118 -5.63 3.85 -8.61
N VAL A 119 -6.09 2.62 -8.47
CA VAL A 119 -6.62 1.79 -9.55
C VAL A 119 -8.12 1.63 -9.32
N SER A 120 -8.92 1.90 -10.35
CA SER A 120 -10.36 1.62 -10.32
C SER A 120 -10.63 0.13 -10.50
N ASN A 121 -11.38 -0.47 -9.58
CA ASN A 121 -11.87 -1.86 -9.65
C ASN A 121 -13.38 -1.93 -10.01
N GLU A 122 -13.99 -0.81 -10.39
CA GLU A 122 -15.45 -0.73 -10.63
C GLU A 122 -15.92 -1.72 -11.71
N LYS A 123 -15.17 -1.83 -12.81
CA LYS A 123 -15.52 -2.72 -13.92
C LYS A 123 -15.63 -4.18 -13.46
N ILE A 124 -14.70 -4.66 -12.64
CA ILE A 124 -14.74 -6.05 -12.17
C ILE A 124 -15.85 -6.23 -11.13
N LYS A 125 -16.08 -5.25 -10.24
CA LYS A 125 -17.17 -5.32 -9.25
C LYS A 125 -18.54 -5.38 -9.91
N GLN A 126 -18.76 -4.57 -10.94
CA GLN A 126 -20.00 -4.57 -11.72
C GLN A 126 -20.21 -5.90 -12.45
N ALA A 127 -19.15 -6.49 -13.00
CA ALA A 127 -19.24 -7.81 -13.65
C ALA A 127 -19.46 -8.95 -12.64
N LEU A 128 -18.83 -8.88 -11.48
CA LEU A 128 -18.95 -9.90 -10.43
C LEU A 128 -20.27 -9.85 -9.69
N THR A 129 -20.92 -8.68 -9.60
CA THR A 129 -22.15 -8.44 -8.83
C THR A 129 -22.08 -8.97 -7.38
N LYS A 130 -20.86 -8.99 -6.82
CA LYS A 130 -20.54 -9.47 -5.47
C LYS A 130 -19.55 -8.52 -4.82
N GLU A 131 -19.63 -8.41 -3.49
CA GLU A 131 -18.63 -7.70 -2.71
C GLU A 131 -17.35 -8.53 -2.60
N LEU A 132 -16.21 -7.84 -2.48
CA LEU A 132 -14.94 -8.49 -2.21
C LEU A 132 -14.92 -9.03 -0.77
N PRO A 133 -14.39 -10.24 -0.54
CA PRO A 133 -14.43 -10.88 0.77
C PRO A 133 -13.62 -10.15 1.85
N LEU A 134 -12.65 -9.31 1.45
CA LEU A 134 -11.77 -8.61 2.36
C LEU A 134 -11.66 -7.12 2.03
N SER A 135 -11.86 -6.26 3.04
CA SER A 135 -11.50 -4.82 2.92
C SER A 135 -9.98 -4.65 2.92
N ALA A 136 -9.47 -3.57 2.30
CA ALA A 136 -8.03 -3.23 2.32
C ALA A 136 -7.46 -3.19 3.75
N ARG A 137 -8.19 -2.57 4.69
CA ARG A 137 -7.80 -2.51 6.11
C ARG A 137 -7.58 -3.91 6.71
N LYS A 138 -8.57 -4.79 6.58
CA LYS A 138 -8.48 -6.19 7.08
C LYS A 138 -7.32 -6.94 6.41
N GLY A 139 -7.09 -6.74 5.12
CA GLY A 139 -5.95 -7.29 4.38
C GLY A 139 -4.61 -6.89 5.00
N ILE A 140 -4.39 -5.59 5.19
CA ILE A 140 -3.18 -5.06 5.82
C ILE A 140 -2.97 -5.61 7.24
N LEU A 141 -4.01 -5.62 8.08
CA LEU A 141 -3.92 -6.15 9.44
C LEU A 141 -3.54 -7.64 9.44
N LYS A 142 -4.14 -8.42 8.54
CA LYS A 142 -3.83 -9.85 8.38
C LYS A 142 -2.36 -10.06 7.97
N THR A 143 -1.91 -9.32 6.96
CA THR A 143 -0.51 -9.36 6.49
C THR A 143 0.47 -8.95 7.59
N ALA A 144 0.19 -7.87 8.32
CA ALA A 144 1.06 -7.38 9.39
C ALA A 144 1.24 -8.40 10.53
N ARG A 145 0.15 -9.07 10.93
CA ARG A 145 0.18 -10.13 11.95
C ARG A 145 1.01 -11.34 11.49
N ALA A 146 0.94 -11.71 10.22
CA ALA A 146 1.79 -12.77 9.66
C ALA A 146 3.28 -12.44 9.78
N PHE A 147 3.67 -11.16 9.62
CA PHE A 147 5.04 -10.71 9.84
C PHE A 147 5.46 -10.64 11.31
N ASN A 148 4.53 -10.67 12.27
CA ASN A 148 4.86 -10.66 13.70
C ASN A 148 5.17 -12.05 14.25
N ASN A 149 4.59 -13.09 13.63
CA ASN A 149 4.66 -14.47 14.09
C ASN A 149 5.77 -15.30 13.40
N GLY A 150 6.66 -14.64 12.66
CA GLY A 150 7.85 -15.25 12.03
C GLY A 150 9.08 -14.42 12.34
#